data_AF-A0A1I0LM53-F1
#
_entry.id   AF-A0A1I0LM53-F1
#
_cell.length_a   1.000
_cell.length_b   1.000
_cell.length_c   1.000
_cell.angle_alpha   90.00
_cell.angle_beta   90.00
_cell.angle_gamma   90.00
#
_symmetry.space_group_name_H-M   'P 1'
#
loop_
_entity.id
_entity.type
_entity.pdbx_description
1 polymer ?
#
loop_
_entity_poly.entity_id
_entity_poly.type
_entity_poly.pdbx_seq_one_letter_code
_entity_poly.pdbx_strand_id
1 'polypeptide(L)'
;MTRDSAPGLLVLHAVRILGFADTSAVAQRYGLDETRTGELLRGFEARGWAGHSAFAGTGGWSLTEPGRAENERLLAAELAHVGGAGEVRDVYRAFLPLNALLLQACTDWQLRPADGDRLAVNDHRDADWDAGVLHELACVSRALTPLADRLGSVLARLRGYDTRFAAALARARAGEHAWVDRTDVDSCHRVWFQLHEDLIATLGLDRNAHP
;
A
#
# COMPACT_ATOMS: atom_id res chain seq x y z
N MET A 1 22.62 1.54 -9.89
CA MET A 1 21.81 0.43 -10.44
C MET A 1 20.79 0.06 -9.40
N THR A 2 19.50 0.01 -9.75
CA THR A 2 18.45 -0.43 -8.83
C THR A 2 18.63 -1.90 -8.50
N ARG A 3 18.36 -2.28 -7.25
CA ARG A 3 18.50 -3.66 -6.78
C ARG A 3 17.15 -4.38 -6.72
N ASP A 4 17.16 -5.62 -7.18
CA ASP A 4 16.04 -6.54 -7.01
C ASP A 4 16.07 -7.21 -5.64
N SER A 5 14.88 -7.32 -5.04
CA SER A 5 14.70 -8.01 -3.78
C SER A 5 14.65 -9.52 -3.96
N ALA A 6 15.12 -10.25 -2.94
CA ALA A 6 15.02 -11.71 -2.94
C ALA A 6 13.55 -12.15 -2.96
N PRO A 7 13.16 -13.19 -3.72
CA PRO A 7 11.77 -13.64 -3.80
C PRO A 7 11.14 -13.97 -2.44
N GLY A 8 11.91 -14.56 -1.51
CA GLY A 8 11.43 -14.83 -0.15
C GLY A 8 11.08 -13.56 0.63
N LEU A 9 11.88 -12.49 0.49
CA LEU A 9 11.56 -11.18 1.07
C LEU A 9 10.27 -10.64 0.46
N LEU A 10 10.14 -10.69 -0.87
CA LEU A 10 8.97 -10.17 -1.58
C LEU A 10 7.68 -10.89 -1.18
N VAL A 11 7.68 -12.22 -1.08
CA VAL A 11 6.49 -12.99 -0.65
C VAL A 11 6.11 -12.64 0.78
N LEU A 12 7.07 -12.65 1.72
CA LEU A 12 6.77 -12.33 3.12
C LEU A 12 6.30 -10.88 3.28
N HIS A 13 6.90 -9.96 2.54
CA HIS A 13 6.53 -8.55 2.55
C HIS A 13 5.16 -8.30 1.89
N ALA A 14 4.82 -9.03 0.82
CA ALA A 14 3.50 -8.96 0.20
C ALA A 14 2.40 -9.33 1.19
N VAL A 15 2.58 -10.39 1.99
CA VAL A 15 1.64 -10.75 3.07
C VAL A 15 1.48 -9.60 4.08
N ARG A 16 2.56 -8.92 4.45
CA ARG A 16 2.51 -7.76 5.35
C ARG A 16 1.64 -6.63 4.81
N ILE A 17 1.93 -6.16 3.60
CA ILE A 17 1.28 -4.97 3.03
C ILE A 17 -0.16 -5.25 2.59
N LEU A 18 -0.45 -6.51 2.21
CA LEU A 18 -1.81 -6.94 1.93
C LEU A 18 -2.60 -7.17 3.23
N GLY A 19 -1.95 -7.55 4.33
CA GLY A 19 -2.53 -7.79 5.65
C GLY A 19 -3.22 -9.16 5.75
N PHE A 20 -4.12 -9.43 4.81
CA PHE A 20 -4.76 -10.73 4.60
C PHE A 20 -5.02 -10.91 3.10
N ALA A 21 -4.47 -11.97 2.51
CA ALA A 21 -4.60 -12.22 1.07
C ALA A 21 -4.37 -13.69 0.71
N ASP A 22 -5.03 -14.17 -0.34
CA ASP A 22 -4.76 -15.48 -0.91
C ASP A 22 -3.40 -15.53 -1.63
N THR A 23 -2.98 -16.73 -2.03
CA THR A 23 -1.70 -16.96 -2.72
C THR A 23 -1.59 -16.17 -4.03
N SER A 24 -2.68 -16.03 -4.77
CA SER A 24 -2.72 -15.33 -6.07
C SER A 24 -2.48 -13.84 -5.87
N ALA A 25 -3.18 -13.21 -4.93
CA ALA A 25 -2.98 -11.80 -4.58
C ALA A 25 -1.56 -11.53 -4.04
N VAL A 26 -1.00 -12.44 -3.24
CA VAL A 26 0.40 -12.35 -2.78
C VAL A 26 1.38 -12.40 -3.95
N ALA A 27 1.19 -13.32 -4.90
CA ALA A 27 2.04 -13.45 -6.08
C ALA A 27 1.92 -12.21 -6.99
N GLN A 28 0.70 -11.75 -7.24
CA GLN A 28 0.39 -10.63 -8.12
C GLN A 28 1.05 -9.33 -7.65
N ARG A 29 1.15 -9.09 -6.34
CA ARG A 29 1.70 -7.84 -5.79
C ARG A 29 3.08 -7.49 -6.34
N TYR A 30 3.94 -8.48 -6.58
CA TYR A 30 5.29 -8.29 -7.14
C TYR A 30 5.51 -9.03 -8.46
N GLY A 31 4.46 -9.52 -9.12
CA GLY A 31 4.56 -10.26 -10.37
C GLY A 31 5.35 -11.56 -10.25
N LEU A 32 5.18 -12.29 -9.15
CA LEU A 32 5.88 -13.54 -8.88
C LEU A 32 5.13 -14.74 -9.48
N ASP A 33 5.85 -15.84 -9.65
CA ASP A 33 5.24 -17.15 -9.96
C ASP A 33 4.36 -17.63 -8.79
N GLU A 34 3.10 -17.97 -9.07
CA GLU A 34 2.12 -18.34 -8.05
C GLU A 34 2.48 -19.68 -7.37
N THR A 35 2.97 -20.65 -8.14
CA THR A 35 3.35 -21.97 -7.61
C THR A 35 4.48 -21.84 -6.60
N ARG A 36 5.53 -21.10 -6.98
CA ARG A 36 6.68 -20.83 -6.11
C ARG A 36 6.30 -19.98 -4.91
N THR A 37 5.39 -19.04 -5.08
CA THR A 37 4.83 -18.24 -3.98
C THR A 37 4.14 -19.15 -2.97
N GLY A 38 3.30 -20.08 -3.43
CA GLY A 38 2.64 -21.07 -2.56
C GLY A 38 3.61 -21.97 -1.80
N GLU A 39 4.72 -22.39 -2.41
CA GLU A 39 5.78 -23.15 -1.73
C GLU A 39 6.44 -22.35 -0.61
N LEU A 40 6.77 -21.08 -0.88
CA LEU A 40 7.38 -20.19 0.10
C LEU A 40 6.45 -19.94 1.29
N LEU A 41 5.16 -19.69 1.03
CA LEU A 41 4.14 -19.46 2.06
C LEU A 41 3.99 -20.66 2.99
N ARG A 42 3.92 -21.89 2.44
CA ARG A 42 3.92 -23.12 3.26
C ARG A 42 5.21 -23.26 4.08
N GLY A 43 6.35 -22.88 3.52
CA GLY A 43 7.62 -22.85 4.25
C GLY A 43 7.63 -21.80 5.38
N PHE A 44 7.00 -20.64 5.18
CA PHE A 44 6.83 -19.61 6.21
C PHE A 44 5.88 -20.06 7.31
N GLU A 45 4.81 -20.76 6.97
CA GLU A 45 3.90 -21.39 7.93
C GLU A 45 4.60 -22.42 8.80
N ALA A 46 5.38 -23.32 8.21
CA ALA A 46 6.18 -24.31 8.95
C ALA A 46 7.20 -23.67 9.91
N ARG A 47 7.64 -22.43 9.63
CA ARG A 47 8.52 -21.63 10.50
C ARG A 47 7.76 -20.76 11.51
N GLY A 48 6.43 -20.76 11.47
CA GLY A 48 5.58 -19.90 12.29
C GLY A 48 5.64 -18.42 11.91
N TRP A 49 6.03 -18.07 10.69
CA TRP A 49 6.11 -16.69 10.19
C TRP A 49 4.83 -16.23 9.50
N ALA A 50 4.05 -17.15 8.96
CA ALA A 50 2.74 -16.88 8.39
C ALA A 50 1.73 -17.87 8.93
N GLY A 51 0.46 -17.49 8.95
CA GLY A 51 -0.66 -18.39 9.20
C GLY A 51 -1.63 -18.34 8.03
N HIS A 52 -2.16 -19.49 7.63
CA HIS A 52 -3.29 -19.57 6.72
C HIS A 52 -4.59 -19.74 7.51
N SER A 53 -5.58 -18.89 7.25
CA SER A 53 -6.92 -19.04 7.80
C SER A 53 -7.95 -19.06 6.68
N ALA A 54 -9.01 -19.84 6.87
CA ALA A 54 -10.11 -19.93 5.93
C ALA A 54 -11.46 -19.90 6.67
N PHE A 55 -12.34 -19.00 6.25
CA PHE A 55 -13.68 -18.84 6.82
C PHE A 55 -14.68 -18.44 5.73
N ALA A 56 -15.87 -19.04 5.75
CA ALA A 56 -16.98 -18.71 4.84
C ALA A 56 -16.59 -18.62 3.35
N GLY A 57 -15.72 -19.53 2.87
CA GLY A 57 -15.26 -19.57 1.48
C GLY A 57 -14.16 -18.57 1.13
N THR A 58 -13.70 -17.75 2.09
CA THR A 58 -12.54 -16.86 1.93
C THR A 58 -11.36 -17.43 2.69
N GLY A 59 -10.23 -17.63 2.01
CA GLY A 59 -8.99 -18.13 2.61
C GLY A 59 -7.83 -17.19 2.31
N GLY A 60 -6.90 -17.06 3.26
CA GLY A 60 -5.78 -16.14 3.08
C GLY A 60 -4.68 -16.30 4.11
N TRP A 61 -3.57 -15.66 3.79
CA TRP A 61 -2.35 -15.61 4.56
C TRP A 61 -2.26 -14.29 5.33
N SER A 62 -1.85 -14.37 6.58
CA SER A 62 -1.45 -13.22 7.39
C SER A 62 -0.11 -13.50 8.06
N LEU A 63 0.64 -12.43 8.37
CA LEU A 63 1.86 -12.57 9.16
C LEU A 63 1.53 -12.82 10.62
N THR A 64 2.33 -13.68 11.24
CA THR A 64 2.43 -13.77 12.69
C THR A 64 3.38 -12.67 13.20
N GLU A 65 3.44 -12.49 14.52
CA GLU A 65 4.43 -11.60 15.14
C GLU A 65 5.89 -12.01 14.80
N PRO A 66 6.31 -13.29 14.92
CA PRO A 66 7.63 -13.72 14.43
C PRO A 66 7.87 -13.42 12.95
N GLY A 67 6.85 -13.56 12.09
CA GLY A 67 6.98 -13.26 10.67
C GLY A 67 7.13 -11.77 10.39
N ARG A 68 6.45 -10.90 11.15
CA ARG A 68 6.64 -9.46 11.07
C ARG A 68 8.07 -9.07 11.45
N ALA A 69 8.60 -9.62 12.55
CA ALA A 69 9.97 -9.38 12.98
C ALA A 69 11.00 -9.86 11.95
N GLU A 70 10.80 -11.04 11.36
CA GLU A 70 11.69 -11.53 10.30
C GLU A 70 11.61 -10.67 9.04
N ASN A 71 10.41 -10.20 8.66
CA ASN A 71 10.26 -9.29 7.54
C ASN A 71 11.03 -7.98 7.77
N GLU A 72 10.95 -7.39 8.97
CA GLU A 72 11.68 -6.18 9.34
C GLU A 72 13.19 -6.38 9.31
N ARG A 73 13.68 -7.52 9.84
CA ARG A 73 15.09 -7.89 9.79
C ARG A 73 15.60 -7.98 8.35
N LEU A 74 14.84 -8.61 7.46
CA LEU A 74 15.17 -8.77 6.05
C LEU A 74 15.17 -7.42 5.30
N LEU A 75 14.16 -6.57 5.54
CA LEU A 75 14.07 -5.23 4.96
C LEU A 75 15.21 -4.33 5.42
N ALA A 76 15.53 -4.34 6.72
CA ALA A 76 16.64 -3.57 7.26
C ALA A 76 17.99 -4.01 6.67
N ALA A 77 18.21 -5.32 6.54
CA ALA A 77 19.42 -5.87 5.92
C ALA A 77 19.53 -5.47 4.44
N GLU A 78 18.43 -5.52 3.69
CA GLU A 78 18.39 -5.10 2.29
C GLU A 78 18.68 -3.60 2.14
N LEU A 79 18.03 -2.75 2.95
CA LEU A 79 18.21 -1.30 2.90
C LEU A 79 19.64 -0.89 3.27
N ALA A 80 20.22 -1.53 4.30
CA ALA A 80 21.60 -1.30 4.70
C ALA A 80 22.59 -1.71 3.59
N HIS A 81 22.34 -2.84 2.93
CA HIS A 81 23.19 -3.33 1.84
C HIS A 81 23.24 -2.38 0.65
N VAL A 82 22.14 -1.70 0.32
CA VAL A 82 22.10 -0.72 -0.78
C VAL A 82 22.48 0.70 -0.35
N GLY A 83 22.73 0.95 0.94
CA GLY A 83 23.03 2.29 1.46
C GLY A 83 21.89 3.30 1.27
N GLY A 84 20.66 2.83 1.07
CA GLY A 84 19.52 3.65 0.62
C GLY A 84 18.75 4.37 1.72
N ALA A 85 19.13 4.20 2.98
CA ALA A 85 18.34 4.65 4.13
C ALA A 85 18.13 6.18 4.18
N GLY A 86 19.11 6.97 3.72
CA GLY A 86 18.97 8.43 3.62
C GLY A 86 17.87 8.83 2.64
N GLU A 87 17.97 8.31 1.42
CA GLU A 87 17.04 8.62 0.33
C GLU A 87 15.60 8.19 0.66
N VAL A 88 15.40 6.98 1.19
CA VAL A 88 14.08 6.50 1.59
C VAL A 88 13.48 7.36 2.71
N ARG A 89 14.31 7.81 3.67
CA ARG A 89 13.86 8.69 4.77
C ARG A 89 13.48 10.08 4.25
N ASP A 90 14.21 10.62 3.28
CA ASP A 90 13.90 11.91 2.68
C ASP A 90 12.60 11.86 1.85
N VAL A 91 12.39 10.77 1.10
CA VAL A 91 11.11 10.53 0.43
C VAL A 91 9.98 10.37 1.45
N TYR A 92 10.18 9.63 2.54
CA TYR A 92 9.15 9.48 3.58
C TYR A 92 8.74 10.83 4.19
N ARG A 93 9.70 11.73 4.46
CA ARG A 93 9.38 13.10 4.91
C ARG A 93 8.55 13.89 3.89
N ALA A 94 8.86 13.76 2.60
CA ALA A 94 8.09 14.40 1.52
C ALA A 94 6.71 13.75 1.29
N PHE A 95 6.56 12.48 1.65
CA PHE A 95 5.31 11.74 1.59
C PHE A 95 4.30 12.18 2.67
N LEU A 96 4.75 12.53 3.88
CA LEU A 96 3.86 12.84 5.01
C LEU A 96 2.84 13.97 4.74
N PRO A 97 3.19 15.13 4.13
CA PRO A 97 2.21 16.13 3.76
C PRO A 97 1.18 15.62 2.73
N LEU A 98 1.61 14.79 1.77
CA LEU A 98 0.70 14.17 0.80
C LEU A 98 -0.22 13.16 1.46
N ASN A 99 0.26 12.45 2.50
CA ASN A 99 -0.54 11.52 3.27
C ASN A 99 -1.69 12.26 3.97
N ALA A 100 -1.43 13.42 4.58
CA ALA A 100 -2.47 14.25 5.18
C ALA A 100 -3.53 14.69 4.15
N LEU A 101 -3.09 15.14 2.96
CA LEU A 101 -4.01 15.52 1.87
C LEU A 101 -4.86 14.34 1.41
N LEU A 102 -4.27 13.17 1.22
CA LEU A 102 -5.01 12.00 0.78
C LEU A 102 -6.01 11.50 1.82
N LEU A 103 -5.63 11.49 3.11
CA LEU A 103 -6.55 11.10 4.17
C LEU A 103 -7.75 12.05 4.26
N GLN A 104 -7.50 13.36 4.09
CA GLN A 104 -8.57 14.35 4.01
C GLN A 104 -9.47 14.10 2.79
N ALA A 105 -8.89 13.94 1.60
CA ALA A 105 -9.65 13.63 0.39
C ALA A 105 -10.48 12.34 0.50
N CYS A 106 -9.96 11.29 1.13
CA CYS A 106 -10.72 10.06 1.39
C CYS A 106 -11.87 10.31 2.38
N THR A 107 -11.65 11.16 3.40
CA THR A 107 -12.69 11.56 4.35
C THR A 107 -13.79 12.34 3.65
N ASP A 108 -13.43 13.32 2.81
CA ASP A 108 -14.37 14.14 2.04
C ASP A 108 -15.06 13.33 0.94
N TRP A 109 -14.43 12.26 0.45
CA TRP A 109 -15.09 11.31 -0.44
C TRP A 109 -16.21 10.55 0.26
N GLN A 110 -15.97 10.12 1.50
CA GLN A 110 -16.91 9.34 2.31
C GLN A 110 -18.00 10.20 2.96
N LEU A 111 -17.68 11.43 3.31
CA LEU A 111 -18.53 12.33 4.07
C LEU A 111 -18.73 13.65 3.33
N ARG A 112 -19.98 14.12 3.26
CA ARG A 112 -20.32 15.45 2.78
C ARG A 112 -21.12 16.18 3.86
N PRO A 113 -20.48 17.03 4.68
CA PRO A 113 -21.16 17.78 5.73
C PRO A 113 -22.38 18.55 5.18
N ALA A 114 -23.53 18.38 5.84
CA ALA A 114 -24.78 19.06 5.54
C ALA A 114 -25.29 19.82 6.77
N ASP A 115 -26.29 20.69 6.60
CA ASP A 115 -26.83 21.50 7.70
C ASP A 115 -27.23 20.63 8.90
N GLY A 116 -26.49 20.77 10.00
CA GLY A 116 -26.71 20.02 11.25
C GLY A 116 -26.10 18.62 11.31
N ASP A 117 -25.54 18.10 10.22
CA ASP A 117 -24.90 16.78 10.16
C ASP A 117 -23.49 16.85 9.53
N ARG A 118 -22.48 16.90 10.40
CA ARG A 118 -21.07 16.94 10.00
C ARG A 118 -20.54 15.60 9.53
N LEU A 119 -21.25 14.49 9.79
CA LEU A 119 -20.85 13.13 9.44
C LEU A 119 -21.82 12.50 8.43
N ALA A 120 -22.57 13.33 7.71
CA ALA A 120 -23.44 12.89 6.64
C ALA A 120 -22.62 12.14 5.58
N VAL A 121 -23.03 10.91 5.28
CA VAL A 121 -22.40 10.09 4.23
C VAL A 121 -22.61 10.76 2.88
N ASN A 122 -21.54 10.86 2.09
CA ASN A 122 -21.62 11.39 0.74
C ASN A 122 -22.46 10.44 -0.14
N ASP A 123 -23.59 10.94 -0.64
CA ASP A 123 -24.48 10.21 -1.54
C ASP A 123 -24.08 10.34 -3.03
N HIS A 124 -22.98 11.04 -3.32
CA HIS A 124 -22.42 11.28 -4.65
C HIS A 124 -23.40 11.91 -5.64
N ARG A 125 -24.40 12.67 -5.14
CA ARG A 125 -25.34 13.44 -5.97
C ARG A 125 -24.85 14.85 -6.31
N ASP A 126 -23.86 15.35 -5.57
CA ASP A 126 -23.22 16.64 -5.81
C ASP A 126 -21.95 16.42 -6.62
N ALA A 127 -22.04 16.66 -7.93
CA ALA A 127 -20.94 16.44 -8.85
C ALA A 127 -19.79 17.44 -8.66
N ASP A 128 -20.05 18.64 -8.14
CA ASP A 128 -19.03 19.65 -7.90
C ASP A 128 -18.18 19.27 -6.68
N TRP A 129 -18.81 18.74 -5.63
CA TRP A 129 -18.12 18.16 -4.47
C TRP A 129 -17.20 17.02 -4.89
N ASP A 130 -17.73 16.02 -5.60
CA ASP A 130 -16.96 14.85 -6.04
C ASP A 130 -15.82 15.28 -7.00
N ALA A 131 -16.06 16.24 -7.89
CA ALA A 131 -15.02 16.79 -8.77
C ALA A 131 -13.89 17.47 -8.00
N GLY A 132 -14.21 18.17 -6.91
CA GLY A 132 -13.23 18.77 -6.00
C GLY A 132 -12.31 17.71 -5.38
N VAL A 133 -12.90 16.65 -4.79
CA VAL A 133 -12.12 15.55 -4.19
C VAL A 133 -11.25 14.83 -5.24
N LEU A 134 -11.79 14.54 -6.42
CA LEU A 134 -11.03 13.93 -7.53
C LEU A 134 -9.93 14.84 -8.09
N HIS A 135 -10.05 16.16 -7.93
CA HIS A 135 -9.00 17.11 -8.25
C HIS A 135 -7.85 17.01 -7.25
N GLU A 136 -8.15 16.96 -5.94
CA GLU A 136 -7.15 16.80 -4.88
C GLU A 136 -6.36 15.50 -5.03
N LEU A 137 -7.06 14.38 -5.26
CA LEU A 137 -6.41 13.08 -5.53
C LEU A 137 -5.50 13.12 -6.77
N ALA A 138 -5.84 13.93 -7.77
CA ALA A 138 -4.99 14.12 -8.93
C ALA A 138 -3.75 14.97 -8.65
N CYS A 139 -3.85 15.96 -7.76
CA CYS A 139 -2.68 16.67 -7.26
C CYS A 139 -1.74 15.71 -6.52
N VAL A 140 -2.29 14.86 -5.65
CA VAL A 140 -1.54 13.80 -4.95
C VAL A 140 -0.89 12.84 -5.95
N SER A 141 -1.62 12.37 -6.96
CA SER A 141 -1.08 11.49 -8.00
C SER A 141 0.12 12.10 -8.72
N ARG A 142 0.06 13.38 -9.12
CA ARG A 142 1.18 14.07 -9.77
C ARG A 142 2.38 14.24 -8.85
N ALA A 143 2.14 14.51 -7.57
CA ALA A 143 3.20 14.67 -6.58
C ALA A 143 3.86 13.32 -6.19
N LEU A 144 3.13 12.21 -6.33
CA LEU A 144 3.62 10.86 -6.03
C LEU A 144 4.65 10.38 -7.06
N THR A 145 4.47 10.66 -8.35
CA THR A 145 5.38 10.19 -9.43
C THR A 145 6.87 10.45 -9.13
N PRO A 146 7.32 11.69 -8.85
CA PRO A 146 8.74 11.92 -8.57
C PRO A 146 9.23 11.23 -7.29
N LEU A 147 8.36 10.98 -6.31
CA LEU A 147 8.73 10.21 -5.11
C LEU A 147 8.88 8.73 -5.44
N ALA A 148 7.98 8.16 -6.24
CA ALA A 148 8.04 6.77 -6.69
C ALA A 148 9.29 6.51 -7.55
N ASP A 149 9.67 7.44 -8.43
CA ASP A 149 10.91 7.34 -9.22
C ASP A 149 12.16 7.29 -8.33
N ARG A 150 12.22 8.17 -7.31
CA ARG A 150 13.31 8.20 -6.33
C ARG A 150 13.40 6.88 -5.56
N LEU A 151 12.28 6.38 -5.03
CA LEU A 151 12.22 5.10 -4.31
C LEU A 151 12.61 3.93 -5.23
N GLY A 152 12.08 3.92 -6.45
CA GLY A 152 12.34 2.93 -7.47
C GLY A 152 13.77 2.94 -8.01
N SER A 153 14.52 4.03 -7.81
CA SER A 153 15.96 4.07 -8.09
C SER A 153 16.77 3.31 -7.05
N VAL A 154 16.29 3.27 -5.80
CA VAL A 154 16.91 2.58 -4.66
C VAL A 154 16.60 1.08 -4.68
N LEU A 155 15.30 0.72 -4.69
CA LEU A 155 14.84 -0.68 -4.61
C LEU A 155 13.72 -0.94 -5.61
N ALA A 156 13.83 -2.02 -6.38
CA ALA A 156 12.87 -2.33 -7.45
C ALA A 156 11.45 -2.57 -6.93
N ARG A 157 11.30 -3.13 -5.71
CA ARG A 157 9.99 -3.42 -5.10
C ARG A 157 9.14 -2.17 -4.85
N LEU A 158 9.79 -1.01 -4.69
CA LEU A 158 9.13 0.27 -4.41
C LEU A 158 8.60 0.96 -5.67
N ARG A 159 8.78 0.35 -6.85
CA ARG A 159 8.25 0.87 -8.13
C ARG A 159 6.76 0.56 -8.27
N GLY A 160 6.09 1.35 -9.12
CA GLY A 160 4.75 1.06 -9.62
C GLY A 160 3.59 1.51 -8.71
N TYR A 161 3.87 2.05 -7.53
CA TYR A 161 2.84 2.65 -6.67
C TYR A 161 2.14 3.84 -7.33
N ASP A 162 2.89 4.71 -8.01
CA ASP A 162 2.40 5.83 -8.80
C ASP A 162 1.49 5.37 -9.96
N THR A 163 1.91 4.33 -10.68
CA THR A 163 1.17 3.77 -11.81
C THR A 163 -0.15 3.15 -11.35
N ARG A 164 -0.12 2.36 -10.26
CA ARG A 164 -1.32 1.77 -9.65
C ARG A 164 -2.29 2.83 -9.14
N PHE A 165 -1.76 3.87 -8.48
CA PHE A 165 -2.57 4.97 -7.98
C PHE A 165 -3.25 5.74 -9.14
N ALA A 166 -2.49 6.06 -10.19
CA ALA A 166 -3.02 6.74 -11.37
C ALA A 166 -4.10 5.92 -12.09
N ALA A 167 -3.92 4.59 -12.17
CA ALA A 167 -4.93 3.70 -12.74
C ALA A 167 -6.23 3.68 -11.92
N ALA A 168 -6.12 3.62 -10.59
CA ALA A 168 -7.29 3.70 -9.70
C ALA A 168 -8.03 5.03 -9.86
N LEU A 169 -7.29 6.13 -9.88
CA LEU A 169 -7.84 7.47 -10.06
C LEU A 169 -8.52 7.64 -11.42
N ALA A 170 -7.97 7.05 -12.48
CA ALA A 170 -8.59 7.06 -13.80
C ALA A 170 -9.96 6.36 -13.80
N ARG A 171 -10.10 5.23 -13.09
CA ARG A 171 -11.38 4.54 -12.93
C ARG A 171 -12.38 5.32 -12.10
N ALA A 172 -11.93 5.93 -11.00
CA ALA A 172 -12.77 6.82 -10.19
C ALA A 172 -13.33 7.99 -11.03
N ARG A 173 -12.49 8.62 -11.86
CA ARG A 173 -12.89 9.69 -12.79
C ARG A 173 -13.81 9.22 -13.91
N ALA A 174 -13.79 7.93 -14.25
CA ALA A 174 -14.71 7.32 -15.19
C ALA A 174 -16.08 6.98 -14.57
N GLY A 175 -16.34 7.37 -13.32
CA GLY A 175 -17.60 7.15 -12.60
C GLY A 175 -17.60 5.87 -11.75
N GLU A 176 -16.50 5.13 -11.68
CA GLU A 176 -16.40 3.97 -10.80
C GLU A 176 -16.00 4.40 -9.38
N HIS A 177 -16.93 5.04 -8.65
CA HIS A 177 -16.68 5.77 -7.40
C HIS A 177 -15.90 4.97 -6.34
N ALA A 178 -16.13 3.67 -6.30
CA ALA A 178 -15.49 2.82 -5.31
C ALA A 178 -13.98 2.61 -5.53
N TRP A 179 -13.41 3.07 -6.65
CA TRP A 179 -11.96 3.08 -6.88
C TRP A 179 -11.23 4.17 -6.08
N VAL A 180 -11.96 5.00 -5.32
CA VAL A 180 -11.35 5.93 -4.37
C VAL A 180 -10.93 5.22 -3.08
N ASP A 181 -11.84 4.53 -2.39
CA ASP A 181 -11.64 4.11 -1.00
C ASP A 181 -11.88 2.63 -0.69
N ARG A 182 -12.46 1.85 -1.61
CA ARG A 182 -12.80 0.44 -1.39
C ARG A 182 -11.55 -0.39 -1.09
N THR A 183 -11.64 -1.34 -0.15
CA THR A 183 -10.48 -2.02 0.45
C THR A 183 -10.09 -3.34 -0.21
N ASP A 184 -11.02 -3.97 -0.94
CA ASP A 184 -10.87 -5.26 -1.64
C ASP A 184 -10.43 -5.11 -3.11
N VAL A 185 -10.34 -3.87 -3.62
CA VAL A 185 -9.80 -3.56 -4.94
C VAL A 185 -8.58 -2.65 -4.80
N ASP A 186 -7.81 -2.50 -5.88
CA ASP A 186 -6.63 -1.64 -5.92
C ASP A 186 -7.00 -0.15 -6.04
N SER A 187 -7.83 0.34 -5.11
CA SER A 187 -8.30 1.73 -5.03
C SER A 187 -7.18 2.71 -4.69
N CYS A 188 -7.44 4.01 -4.84
CA CYS A 188 -6.51 5.08 -4.46
C CYS A 188 -6.05 4.92 -3.00
N HIS A 189 -7.01 4.74 -2.08
CA HIS A 189 -6.75 4.51 -0.67
C HIS A 189 -5.95 3.22 -0.43
N ARG A 190 -6.30 2.12 -1.09
CA ARG A 190 -5.62 0.82 -0.91
C ARG A 190 -4.16 0.87 -1.37
N VAL A 191 -3.90 1.47 -2.54
CA VAL A 191 -2.54 1.67 -3.07
C VAL A 191 -1.73 2.55 -2.12
N TRP A 192 -2.34 3.65 -1.65
CA TRP A 192 -1.67 4.58 -0.74
C TRP A 192 -1.32 3.94 0.61
N PHE A 193 -2.26 3.19 1.20
CA PHE A 193 -2.02 2.42 2.43
C PHE A 193 -0.84 1.46 2.28
N GLN A 194 -0.78 0.73 1.16
CA GLN A 194 0.31 -0.21 0.91
C GLN A 194 1.66 0.49 0.71
N LEU A 195 1.70 1.69 0.13
CA LEU A 195 2.92 2.48 0.03
C LEU A 195 3.37 2.93 1.42
N HIS A 196 2.44 3.43 2.23
CA HIS A 196 2.75 3.87 3.59
C HIS A 196 3.32 2.72 4.43
N GLU A 197 2.69 1.53 4.39
CA GLU A 197 3.16 0.35 5.13
C GLU A 197 4.54 -0.13 4.64
N ASP A 198 4.82 -0.10 3.33
CA ASP A 198 6.14 -0.46 2.80
C ASP A 198 7.21 0.52 3.29
N LEU A 199 6.95 1.83 3.27
CA LEU A 199 7.88 2.85 3.77
C LEU A 199 8.15 2.69 5.27
N ILE A 200 7.11 2.51 6.09
CA ILE A 200 7.24 2.28 7.54
C ILE A 200 8.05 1.02 7.81
N ALA A 201 7.71 -0.10 7.14
CA ALA A 201 8.38 -1.38 7.31
C ALA A 201 9.86 -1.31 6.90
N THR A 202 10.12 -0.66 5.77
CA THR A 202 11.47 -0.50 5.21
C THR A 202 12.37 0.34 6.11
N LEU A 203 11.82 1.39 6.72
CA LEU A 203 12.56 2.29 7.61
C LEU A 203 12.60 1.79 9.06
N GLY A 204 11.88 0.71 9.39
CA GLY A 204 11.77 0.20 10.76
C GLY A 204 11.11 1.19 11.72
N LEU A 205 10.14 1.96 11.23
CA LEU A 205 9.44 2.98 12.02
C LEU A 205 8.28 2.35 12.80
N ASP A 206 8.01 2.89 13.99
CA ASP A 206 6.78 2.59 14.71
C ASP A 206 5.66 3.49 14.18
N ARG A 207 4.59 2.87 13.66
CA ARG A 207 3.40 3.55 13.15
C ARG A 207 2.71 4.38 14.24
N ASN A 208 2.77 3.96 15.50
CA ASN A 208 2.16 4.71 16.61
C ASN A 208 2.97 5.93 17.00
N ALA A 209 4.26 5.99 16.65
CA ALA A 209 5.12 7.15 16.84
C ALA A 209 5.09 8.11 15.64
N HIS A 210 4.58 7.67 14.48
CA HIS A 210 4.52 8.40 13.22
C HIS A 210 3.16 8.21 12.52
N PRO A 211 2.09 8.85 13.04
CA PRO A 211 0.74 8.76 12.46
C PRO A 211 0.61 9.41 11.08
#